data_AF-A0AAU4DS04-F1
#
_entry.id   AF-A0AAU4DS04-F1
#
_cell.length_a   1.000
_cell.length_b   1.000
_cell.length_c   1.000
_cell.angle_alpha   90.00
_cell.angle_beta   90.00
_cell.angle_gamma   90.00
#
_symmetry.space_group_name_H-M   'P 1'
#
loop_
_entity.id
_entity.type
_entity.pdbx_description
1 polymer ?
#
loop_
_entity_poly.entity_id
_entity_poly.type
_entity_poly.pdbx_seq_one_letter_code
_entity_poly.pdbx_strand_id
1 'polypeptide(L)' 'MNCYDCHAEDRVVPAVAVCHHCGAGLCGDHTTSVWEVVHHASGTGASTLPTRARRLLCTTCAVAGAEV' A
#
# COMPACT_ATOMS: atom_id res chain seq x y z
N MET A 1 14.11 7.25 6.06
CA MET A 1 12.93 7.97 5.53
C MET A 1 11.93 8.14 6.66
N ASN A 2 11.24 9.28 6.75
CA ASN A 2 10.23 9.56 7.78
C ASN A 2 8.82 9.42 7.20
N CYS A 3 7.83 9.27 8.07
CA CYS A 3 6.43 9.26 7.67
C CYS A 3 6.00 10.60 7.08
N TYR A 4 5.45 10.58 5.87
CA TYR A 4 5.00 11.77 5.17
C TYR A 4 3.85 12.48 5.92
N ASP A 5 2.84 11.73 6.34
CA ASP A 5 1.67 12.29 7.02
C ASP A 5 2.02 12.86 8.40
N CYS A 6 2.86 12.17 9.18
CA CYS A 6 3.38 12.74 10.44
C CYS A 6 4.18 14.03 10.21
N HIS A 7 4.98 14.08 9.14
CA HIS A 7 5.75 15.27 8.82
C HIS A 7 4.85 16.46 8.45
N ALA A 8 3.70 16.23 7.83
CA ALA A 8 2.71 17.28 7.55
C ALA A 8 2.08 17.86 8.84
N GLU A 9 2.20 17.15 9.96
CA GLU A 9 1.76 17.57 11.30
C GLU A 9 2.94 18.02 12.19
N ASP A 10 4.10 18.35 11.59
CA ASP A 10 5.35 18.71 12.30
C ASP A 10 5.87 17.63 13.26
N ARG A 11 5.50 16.36 13.04
CA ARG A 11 5.99 15.20 13.81
C ARG A 11 7.04 14.42 13.03
N VAL A 12 8.14 14.06 13.69
CA VAL A 12 9.20 13.22 13.10
C VAL A 12 9.04 11.78 13.57
N VAL A 13 8.38 10.96 12.75
CA VAL A 13 8.16 9.54 13.03
C VAL A 13 8.85 8.69 11.95
N PRO A 14 9.66 7.67 12.33
CA PRO A 14 10.31 6.79 11.36
C PRO A 14 9.30 6.05 10.47
N ALA A 15 9.57 6.00 9.16
CA ALA A 15 8.80 5.16 8.26
C ALA A 15 9.23 3.69 8.38
N VAL A 16 8.24 2.78 8.44
CA VAL A 16 8.41 1.32 8.44
C VAL A 16 7.92 0.68 7.14
N ALA A 17 7.27 1.46 6.29
CA ALA A 17 6.71 1.05 5.00
C ALA A 17 6.81 2.17 3.95
N VAL A 18 6.62 1.80 2.69
CA VAL A 18 6.49 2.72 1.55
C VAL A 18 5.16 2.43 0.86
N CYS A 19 4.37 3.47 0.59
CA CYS A 19 3.11 3.34 -0.14
C CYS A 19 3.37 2.81 -1.55
N HIS A 20 2.74 1.69 -1.91
CA HIS A 20 2.87 1.09 -3.24
C HIS A 20 2.31 2.01 -4.35
N HIS A 21 1.35 2.88 -4.04
CA HIS A 21 0.71 3.73 -5.05
C HIS A 21 1.45 5.06 -5.28
N CYS A 22 1.73 5.82 -4.21
CA CYS A 22 2.31 7.16 -4.32
C CYS A 22 3.76 7.29 -3.84
N GLY A 23 4.35 6.22 -3.27
CA GLY A 23 5.74 6.23 -2.81
C GLY A 23 6.02 6.93 -1.48
N ALA A 24 4.99 7.42 -0.77
CA ALA A 24 5.17 8.05 0.54
C ALA A 24 5.74 7.07 1.58
N GLY A 25 6.65 7.55 2.45
CA GLY A 25 7.07 6.81 3.63
C GLY A 25 5.98 6.83 4.70
N LEU A 26 5.72 5.70 5.36
CA LEU A 26 4.61 5.53 6.29
C LEU A 26 5.06 4.92 7.62
N CYS A 27 4.59 5.48 8.73
CA CYS A 27 4.71 4.85 10.05
C CYS A 27 3.60 3.79 10.23
N GLY A 28 3.61 3.06 11.35
CA GLY A 28 2.60 2.03 11.64
C GLY A 28 1.16 2.58 11.64
N ASP A 29 0.96 3.81 12.10
CA ASP A 29 -0.38 4.42 12.20
C ASP A 29 -0.92 4.88 10.84
N HIS A 30 -0.03 5.30 9.93
CA HIS A 30 -0.39 5.80 8.60
C HIS A 30 -0.27 4.72 7.50
N THR A 31 -0.08 3.46 7.87
CA THR A 31 0.00 2.33 6.93
C THR A 31 -1.26 1.49 6.97
N THR A 32 -1.88 1.28 5.80
CA THR A 32 -2.94 0.30 5.59
C THR A 32 -2.40 -0.88 4.79
N SER A 33 -2.54 -2.10 5.32
CA SER A 33 -2.25 -3.33 4.57
C SER A 33 -3.52 -3.82 3.88
N VAL A 34 -3.49 -3.86 2.55
CA VAL A 34 -4.58 -4.42 1.72
C VAL A 34 -4.13 -5.71 1.05
N TRP A 35 -5.09 -6.59 0.77
CA TRP A 35 -4.85 -7.83 0.03
C TRP A 35 -5.24 -7.64 -1.43
N GLU A 36 -4.33 -7.96 -2.34
CA GLU A 36 -4.61 -7.94 -3.78
C GLU A 36 -4.52 -9.36 -4.35
N VAL A 37 -5.47 -9.69 -5.23
CA VAL A 37 -5.39 -10.89 -6.06
C VAL A 37 -4.34 -10.62 -7.13
N VAL A 38 -3.23 -11.36 -7.09
CA VAL A 38 -2.17 -11.21 -8.09
C VAL A 38 -2.66 -11.82 -9.40
N HIS A 39 -2.92 -10.97 -10.38
CA HIS A 39 -3.20 -11.39 -11.74
C HIS A 39 -1.87 -11.57 -12.49
N HIS A 40 -1.58 -12.80 -12.89
CA HIS A 40 -0.43 -13.10 -13.74
C HIS A 40 -0.95 -13.49 -15.12
N ALA A 41 -0.67 -12.67 -16.13
CA ALA A 41 -1.10 -12.94 -17.51
C ALA A 41 -0.46 -14.25 -17.99
N SER A 42 -1.24 -15.33 -17.99
CA SER A 42 -0.75 -16.66 -18.31
C SER A 42 -1.42 -17.14 -19.58
N GLY A 43 -1.10 -16.57 -20.73
CA GLY A 43 -1.55 -17.03 -22.06
C GLY A 43 -2.99 -17.56 -22.10
N THR A 44 -3.15 -18.90 -22.22
CA THR A 44 -4.45 -19.61 -22.25
C THR A 44 -4.83 -20.32 -20.92
N GLY A 45 -4.11 -20.06 -19.82
CA GLY A 45 -4.30 -20.66 -18.50
C GLY A 45 -4.80 -19.69 -17.42
N ALA A 46 -5.00 -20.22 -16.21
CA ALA A 46 -5.50 -19.45 -15.06
C ALA A 46 -4.59 -18.24 -14.78
N SER A 47 -5.18 -17.05 -14.91
CA SER A 47 -4.44 -15.78 -14.81
C SER A 47 -4.40 -15.20 -13.39
N THR A 48 -4.70 -16.00 -12.36
CA THR A 48 -4.69 -15.58 -10.96
C THR A 48 -3.81 -16.52 -10.14
N LEU A 49 -2.88 -15.96 -9.37
CA LEU A 49 -2.15 -16.74 -8.37
C LEU A 49 -3.09 -17.01 -7.18
N PRO A 50 -3.07 -18.24 -6.60
CA PRO A 50 -3.92 -18.58 -5.46
C PRO A 50 -3.53 -17.81 -4.18
N THR A 51 -2.33 -17.23 -4.13
CA THR A 51 -1.84 -16.46 -2.98
C THR A 51 -2.11 -14.97 -3.18
N ARG A 52 -2.93 -14.40 -2.30
CA ARG A 52 -3.12 -12.94 -2.23
C ARG A 52 -1.81 -12.28 -1.80
N ALA A 53 -1.34 -11.30 -2.57
CA ALA A 53 -0.21 -10.48 -2.16
C ALA A 53 -0.69 -9.38 -1.23
N ARG A 54 0.17 -8.95 -0.30
CA ARG A 54 -0.07 -7.75 0.50
C ARG A 54 0.46 -6.53 -0.24
N ARG A 55 -0.31 -5.44 -0.23
CA ARG A 55 0.16 -4.10 -0.59
C ARG A 55 0.04 -3.20 0.64
N LEU A 56 1.04 -2.35 0.82
CA LEU A 56 1.05 -1.31 1.85
C LEU A 56 0.68 0.01 1.18
N LEU A 57 -0.35 0.67 1.68
CA LEU A 57 -0.86 1.93 1.14
C LEU A 57 -0.95 2.96 2.26
N CYS A 58 -0.81 4.25 1.92
CA CYS A 58 -1.22 5.32 2.83
C CYS A 58 -2.74 5.33 2.98
N THR A 59 -3.25 5.93 4.05
CA THR A 59 -4.69 6.03 4.32
C THR A 59 -5.46 6.64 3.14
N THR A 60 -4.92 7.69 2.51
CA THR A 60 -5.52 8.34 1.34
C THR A 60 -5.64 7.40 0.13
N CYS A 61 -4.55 6.72 -0.25
CA CYS A 61 -4.57 5.79 -1.38
C CYS A 61 -5.39 4.53 -1.09
N ALA A 62 -5.47 4.10 0.17
CA ALA A 62 -6.30 2.98 0.57
C ALA A 62 -7.80 3.32 0.41
N VAL A 63 -8.23 4.53 0.77
CA VAL A 63 -9.62 4.98 0.58
C VAL A 63 -9.95 5.14 -0.91
N ALA A 64 -9.09 5.79 -1.69
CA ALA A 64 -9.31 6.00 -3.12
C ALA A 64 -9.28 4.70 -3.95
N GLY A 65 -8.59 3.66 -3.45
CA GLY A 65 -8.56 2.34 -4.08
C GLY A 65 -9.69 1.39 -3.66
N ALA A 66 -10.52 1.77 -2.68
CA ALA A 66 -11.61 0.92 -2.17
C ALA A 66 -12.94 1.12 -2.90
N GLU A 67 -13.02 2.11 -3.81
CA GLU A 67 -14.23 2.47 -4.57
C GLU A 67 -14.31 1.83 -5.98
N VAL A 68 -13.60 0.72 -6.22
CA VAL A 68 -13.59 -0.01 -7.51
C VAL A 68 -14.15 -1.43 -7.42
#